data_AF-Q3L8V9-F1
#
_entry.id   AF-Q3L8V9-F1
#
_cell.length_a   1.000
_cell.length_b   1.000
_cell.length_c   1.000
_cell.angle_alpha   90.00
_cell.angle_beta   90.00
_cell.angle_gamma   90.00
#
_symmetry.space_group_name_H-M   'P 1'
#
loop_
_entity.id
_entity.type
_entity.pdbx_description
1 polymer ?
#
loop_
_entity_poly.entity_id
_entity_poly.type
_entity_poly.pdbx_seq_one_letter_code
_entity_poly.pdbx_strand_id
1 'polypeptide(L)'
;MLTFIIYAIILIILNIFLLILGLTINKRSYKDREKNSPFECGFDPSIHTRAPFSMRFFLLAVIFLIFDVEIILLIPLTIHIINSNTYWPIIRSVIFLIILLLGLIHE
;
A
#
# COMPACT_ATOMS: atom_id res chain seq x y z
N MET A 1 -6.35 3.78 24.77
CA MET A 1 -7.18 4.25 23.64
C MET A 1 -7.12 5.77 23.48
N LEU A 2 -7.43 6.55 24.52
CA LEU A 2 -7.36 8.02 24.47
C LEU A 2 -5.96 8.55 24.08
N THR A 3 -4.90 7.99 24.65
CA THR A 3 -3.50 8.34 24.32
C THR A 3 -3.15 8.08 22.85
N PHE A 4 -3.64 6.99 22.28
CA PHE A 4 -3.46 6.67 20.86
C PHE A 4 -4.17 7.68 19.96
N ILE A 5 -5.40 8.05 20.31
CA ILE A 5 -6.18 9.06 19.58
C ILE A 5 -5.48 10.42 19.63
N ILE A 6 -4.96 10.82 20.80
CA ILE A 6 -4.20 12.07 20.95
C ILE A 6 -2.95 12.07 20.06
N TYR A 7 -2.21 10.96 20.03
CA TYR A 7 -1.02 10.84 19.18
C TYR A 7 -1.35 10.94 17.68
N ALA A 8 -2.41 10.28 17.23
CA ALA A 8 -2.87 10.35 15.85
C ALA A 8 -3.26 11.79 15.45
N ILE A 9 -3.97 12.51 16.33
CA ILE A 9 -4.36 13.90 16.11
C ILE A 9 -3.12 14.80 15.99
N ILE A 10 -2.13 14.64 16.87
CA ILE A 10 -0.88 15.41 16.82
C ILE A 10 -0.15 15.20 15.48
N LEU A 11 -0.07 13.96 15.00
CA LEU A 11 0.57 13.64 13.71
C LEU A 11 -0.14 14.29 12.51
N ILE A 12 -1.46 14.29 12.52
CA ILE A 12 -2.27 14.92 11.45
C ILE A 12 -2.04 16.44 11.47
N ILE A 13 -2.09 17.07 12.65
CA ILE A 13 -1.86 18.52 12.79
C ILE A 13 -0.45 18.89 12.30
N LEU A 14 0.56 18.10 12.66
CA LEU A 14 1.94 18.33 12.23
C LEU A 14 2.09 18.27 10.69
N ASN A 15 1.47 17.27 10.05
CA ASN A 15 1.51 17.15 8.58
C ASN A 15 0.81 18.34 7.90
N ILE A 16 -0.35 18.75 8.40
CA ILE A 16 -1.07 19.92 7.87
C ILE A 16 -0.23 21.20 8.06
N PHE A 17 0.39 21.36 9.22
CA PHE A 17 1.27 22.51 9.49
C PHE A 17 2.46 22.55 8.53
N LEU A 18 3.14 21.43 8.30
CA LEU A 18 4.23 21.33 7.32
C LEU A 18 3.77 21.63 5.89
N LEU A 19 2.57 21.16 5.50
CA LEU A 19 1.97 21.48 4.21
C LEU A 19 1.74 22.99 4.05
N ILE A 20 1.15 23.64 5.07
CA ILE A 20 0.89 25.09 5.06
C ILE A 20 2.21 25.86 4.95
N LEU A 21 3.22 25.50 5.75
CA LEU A 21 4.56 26.11 5.64
C LEU A 21 5.16 25.94 4.24
N GLY A 22 5.06 24.74 3.66
CA GLY A 22 5.53 24.49 2.30
C GLY A 22 4.81 25.36 1.26
N LEU A 23 3.52 25.63 1.45
CA LEU A 23 2.73 26.50 0.57
C LEU A 23 3.03 27.99 0.78
N THR A 24 3.29 28.44 2.01
CA THR A 24 3.57 29.85 2.31
C THR A 24 4.99 30.26 1.93
N ILE A 25 5.98 29.38 2.11
CA ILE A 25 7.38 29.63 1.72
C ILE A 25 7.53 29.57 0.20
N ASN A 26 6.71 28.77 -0.49
CA ASN A 26 6.80 28.65 -1.94
C ASN A 26 6.34 29.93 -2.63
N LYS A 27 7.28 30.65 -3.25
CA LYS A 27 7.02 31.79 -4.14
C LYS A 27 6.44 31.31 -5.48
N ARG A 28 5.21 30.81 -5.48
CA ARG A 28 4.48 30.48 -6.71
C ARG A 28 3.99 31.77 -7.36
N SER A 29 4.65 32.16 -8.47
CA SER A 29 4.04 33.08 -9.43
C SER A 29 2.87 32.36 -10.10
N TYR A 30 1.64 32.67 -9.68
CA TYR A 30 0.41 32.09 -10.22
C TYR A 30 0.11 32.48 -11.69
N LYS A 31 0.95 33.31 -12.31
CA LYS A 31 0.70 33.93 -13.61
C LYS A 31 1.77 33.63 -14.68
N ASP A 32 2.70 32.70 -14.43
CA ASP A 32 3.65 32.30 -15.48
C ASP A 32 2.99 31.27 -16.41
N ARG A 33 2.67 31.68 -17.64
CA ARG A 33 2.12 30.82 -18.70
C ARG A 33 2.96 29.56 -18.90
N GLU A 34 4.28 29.70 -18.84
CA GLU A 34 5.25 28.62 -19.03
C GLU A 34 5.23 27.56 -17.92
N LYS A 35 4.67 27.87 -16.73
CA LYS A 35 4.43 26.86 -15.67
C LYS A 35 3.13 26.10 -15.86
N ASN A 36 2.18 26.69 -16.60
CA ASN A 36 0.88 26.09 -16.87
C ASN A 36 0.86 25.32 -18.20
N SER A 37 1.91 25.44 -19.02
CA SER A 37 2.12 24.61 -20.21
C SER A 37 2.83 23.30 -19.88
N PRO A 38 2.59 22.22 -20.63
CA PRO A 38 3.36 20.98 -20.50
C PRO A 38 4.85 21.25 -20.74
N PHE A 39 5.70 20.60 -19.95
CA PHE A 39 7.15 20.76 -20.03
C PHE A 39 7.68 20.39 -21.42
N GLU A 40 8.69 21.12 -21.88
CA GLU A 40 9.24 21.24 -23.25
C GLU A 40 9.66 19.96 -23.97
N CYS A 41 9.40 18.77 -23.43
CA CYS A 41 9.46 17.55 -24.22
C CYS A 41 8.49 17.57 -25.42
N GLY A 42 7.63 18.60 -25.56
CA GLY A 42 6.88 18.89 -26.79
C GLY A 42 5.76 17.87 -27.08
N PHE A 43 5.53 16.95 -26.15
CA PHE A 43 4.41 16.04 -26.20
C PHE A 43 3.28 16.62 -25.38
N ASP A 44 2.15 16.88 -26.04
CA ASP A 44 0.90 17.07 -25.34
C ASP A 44 0.69 15.85 -24.44
N PRO A 45 0.21 16.03 -23.18
CA PRO A 45 -0.14 14.89 -22.35
C PRO A 45 -1.12 14.05 -23.16
N SER A 46 -0.72 12.84 -23.53
CA SER A 46 -1.52 11.98 -24.39
C SER A 46 -2.88 11.74 -23.72
N ILE A 47 -3.92 12.40 -24.22
CA ILE A 47 -5.32 12.40 -23.74
C ILE A 47 -5.99 11.03 -23.96
N HIS A 48 -5.22 9.98 -24.26
CA HIS A 48 -5.76 8.65 -24.39
C HIS A 48 -6.15 8.12 -23.01
N THR A 49 -7.43 8.27 -22.67
CA THR A 49 -8.12 7.58 -21.57
C THR A 49 -8.01 6.06 -21.64
N ARG A 50 -7.56 5.52 -22.79
CA ARG A 50 -7.25 4.11 -23.03
C ARG A 50 -5.79 3.92 -23.41
N ALA A 51 -4.88 4.31 -22.53
CA ALA A 51 -3.49 3.89 -22.65
C ALA A 51 -3.42 2.35 -22.61
N PRO A 52 -2.54 1.71 -23.41
CA PRO A 52 -2.38 0.26 -23.38
C PRO A 52 -2.02 -0.16 -21.95
N PHE A 53 -2.89 -0.95 -21.35
CA PHE A 53 -2.71 -1.43 -20.00
C PHE A 53 -1.68 -2.56 -19.99
N SER A 54 -0.66 -2.45 -19.15
CA SER A 54 0.30 -3.54 -19.02
C SER A 54 -0.33 -4.66 -18.18
N MET A 55 -0.43 -5.85 -18.76
CA MET A 55 -0.89 -7.04 -18.03
C MET A 55 0.04 -7.39 -16.86
N ARG A 56 1.31 -6.98 -16.91
CA ARG A 56 2.28 -7.21 -15.84
C ARG A 56 1.91 -6.47 -14.55
N PHE A 57 1.58 -5.17 -14.63
CA PHE A 57 1.13 -4.41 -13.46
C PHE A 57 -0.19 -4.91 -12.90
N PHE A 58 -1.09 -5.41 -13.76
CA PHE A 58 -2.33 -6.04 -13.31
C PHE A 58 -2.09 -7.29 -12.48
N LEU A 59 -1.25 -8.19 -13.00
CA LEU A 59 -0.97 -9.46 -12.37
C LEU A 59 -0.33 -9.24 -11.00
N LEU A 60 0.61 -8.28 -10.90
CA LEU A 60 1.18 -7.88 -9.61
C LEU A 60 0.13 -7.40 -8.60
N ALA A 61 -0.89 -6.65 -9.04
CA ALA A 61 -1.96 -6.20 -8.15
C ALA A 61 -2.86 -7.37 -7.69
N VAL A 62 -3.14 -8.32 -8.57
CA VAL A 62 -3.93 -9.53 -8.23
C VAL A 62 -3.16 -10.42 -7.27
N ILE A 63 -1.89 -10.72 -7.57
CA ILE A 63 -0.97 -11.47 -6.71
C ILE A 63 -0.89 -10.83 -5.32
N PHE A 64 -0.71 -9.50 -5.25
CA PHE A 64 -0.65 -8.77 -3.98
C PHE A 64 -1.94 -8.93 -3.17
N LEU A 65 -3.11 -8.87 -3.82
CA LEU A 65 -4.40 -9.04 -3.15
C LEU A 65 -4.55 -10.45 -2.57
N ILE A 66 -4.15 -11.48 -3.32
CA ILE A 66 -4.21 -12.88 -2.86
C ILE A 66 -3.28 -13.07 -1.65
N PHE A 67 -2.03 -12.60 -1.73
CA PHE A 67 -1.09 -12.70 -0.61
C PHE A 67 -1.55 -11.93 0.64
N ASP A 68 -2.22 -10.79 0.49
CA ASP A 68 -2.77 -10.06 1.64
C ASP A 68 -3.86 -10.88 2.37
N VAL A 69 -4.72 -11.56 1.61
CA VAL A 69 -5.74 -12.47 2.18
C VAL A 69 -5.09 -13.65 2.89
N GLU A 70 -4.03 -14.23 2.32
CA GLU A 70 -3.30 -15.34 2.94
C GLU A 70 -2.61 -14.93 4.25
N ILE A 71 -2.03 -13.73 4.31
CA ILE A 71 -1.43 -13.19 5.54
C ILE A 71 -2.49 -12.98 6.62
N ILE A 72 -3.68 -12.49 6.27
CA ILE A 72 -4.79 -12.33 7.22
C ILE A 72 -5.17 -13.70 7.84
N LEU A 73 -5.13 -14.78 7.06
CA LEU A 73 -5.40 -16.13 7.54
C LEU A 73 -4.29 -16.69 8.47
N LEU A 74 -3.04 -16.22 8.32
CA LEU A 74 -1.93 -16.62 9.20
C LEU A 74 -2.02 -16.02 10.61
N ILE A 75 -2.62 -14.85 10.78
CA ILE A 75 -2.74 -14.19 12.09
C ILE A 75 -3.44 -15.08 13.14
N PRO A 76 -4.67 -15.60 12.93
CA PRO A 76 -5.35 -16.45 13.91
C PRO A 76 -4.60 -17.77 14.16
N LEU A 77 -3.86 -18.28 13.18
CA LEU A 77 -3.04 -19.47 13.32
C LEU A 77 -1.91 -19.26 14.34
N THR A 78 -1.22 -18.10 14.30
CA THR A 78 -0.17 -17.78 15.27
C THR A 78 -0.70 -17.68 16.71
N ILE A 79 -1.87 -17.07 16.88
CA ILE A 79 -2.54 -16.96 18.18
C ILE A 79 -2.91 -18.36 18.69
N HIS A 80 -3.37 -19.24 17.81
CA HIS A 80 -3.74 -20.60 18.19
C HIS A 80 -2.53 -21.41 18.66
N ILE A 81 -1.37 -21.29 18.01
CA ILE A 81 -0.12 -21.98 18.40
C ILE A 81 0.30 -21.53 19.82
N ILE A 82 0.24 -20.23 20.09
CA ILE A 82 0.66 -19.68 21.40
C ILE A 82 -0.28 -20.14 22.52
N ASN A 83 -1.60 -20.17 22.28
CA ASN A 83 -2.59 -20.47 23.32
C ASN A 83 -2.80 -21.96 23.57
N SER A 84 -2.34 -22.82 22.66
CA SER A 84 -2.53 -24.27 22.77
C SER A 84 -1.36 -24.96 23.45
N ASN A 85 -1.66 -25.89 24.37
CA ASN A 85 -0.65 -26.69 25.04
C ASN A 85 -0.32 -28.02 24.32
N THR A 86 -0.81 -28.21 23.10
CA THR A 86 -0.68 -29.46 22.32
C THR A 86 0.08 -29.24 21.02
N TYR A 87 0.70 -30.29 20.49
CA TYR A 87 1.49 -30.22 19.24
C TYR A 87 0.63 -30.15 17.96
N TRP A 88 -0.67 -30.44 18.03
CA TRP A 88 -1.59 -30.46 16.89
C TRP A 88 -1.64 -29.17 16.05
N PRO A 89 -1.77 -27.97 16.64
CA PRO A 89 -1.76 -26.71 15.89
C PRO A 89 -0.44 -26.42 15.16
N ILE A 90 0.70 -26.90 15.67
CA ILE A 90 1.99 -26.77 14.96
C ILE A 90 1.99 -27.62 13.69
N ILE A 91 1.45 -28.85 13.74
CA ILE A 91 1.38 -29.71 12.56
C ILE A 91 0.45 -29.08 11.50
N ARG A 92 -0.71 -28.56 11.92
CA ARG A 92 -1.66 -27.91 11.01
C ARG A 92 -1.09 -26.63 10.40
N SER A 93 -0.31 -25.84 11.15
CA SER A 93 0.31 -24.63 10.62
C SER A 93 1.37 -24.93 9.58
N VAL A 94 2.19 -25.98 9.79
CA VAL A 94 3.18 -26.42 8.81
C VAL A 94 2.51 -26.91 7.54
N ILE A 95 1.43 -27.70 7.64
CA ILE A 95 0.66 -28.15 6.45
C ILE A 95 0.09 -26.95 5.69
N PHE A 96 -0.49 -25.98 6.40
CA PHE A 96 -1.03 -24.77 5.80
C PHE A 96 0.05 -23.95 5.07
N LEU A 97 1.22 -23.77 5.67
CA LEU A 97 2.35 -23.09 5.04
C LEU A 97 2.86 -23.82 3.79
N ILE A 98 2.88 -25.15 3.79
CA ILE A 98 3.26 -25.93 2.60
C ILE A 98 2.28 -25.69 1.45
N ILE A 99 0.97 -25.65 1.73
CA ILE A 99 -0.05 -25.38 0.71
C ILE A 99 0.13 -23.98 0.13
N LEU A 100 0.37 -22.96 0.96
CA LEU A 100 0.65 -21.61 0.50
C LEU A 100 1.91 -21.54 -0.38
N LEU A 101 2.97 -22.24 0.03
CA LEU A 101 4.23 -22.26 -0.72
C LEU A 101 4.07 -22.93 -2.09
N LEU A 102 3.27 -24.00 -2.16
CA LEU A 102 2.92 -24.64 -3.44
C LEU A 102 2.05 -23.72 -4.33
N GLY A 103 1.13 -22.96 -3.74
CA GLY A 103 0.34 -21.94 -4.45
C GLY A 103 1.21 -20.86 -5.07
N LEU A 104 2.16 -20.31 -4.29
CA LEU A 104 3.14 -19.33 -4.74
C LEU A 104 4.05 -19.84 -5.87
N ILE A 105 4.41 -21.13 -5.87
CA ILE A 105 5.23 -21.70 -6.96
C ILE A 105 4.43 -21.84 -8.27
N HIS A 106 3.10 -22.03 -8.17
CA HIS A 106 2.24 -22.20 -9.34
C HIS A 106 1.93 -20.87 -10.04
N GLU A 107 1.81 -19.79 -9.28
CA GLU A 107 1.52 -18.43 -9.75
C GLU A 107 2.76 -17.72 -10.33
#